data_AF-A0A4R4XLX4-F1
#
_entry.id   AF-A0A4R4XLX4-F1
#
_cell.length_a   1.000
_cell.length_b   1.000
_cell.length_c   1.000
_cell.angle_alpha   90.00
_cell.angle_beta   90.00
_cell.angle_gamma   90.00
#
_symmetry.space_group_name_H-M   'P 1'
#
loop_
_entity.id
_entity.type
_entity.pdbx_description
1 polymer ?
#
loop_
_entity_poly.entity_id
_entity_poly.type
_entity_poly.pdbx_seq_one_letter_code
_entity_poly.pdbx_strand_id
1 'polypeptide(L)'
;MDSKKWHRRTHDQTGRGHARTPIAKVVGPVVFEARAVAEALRRATGRPVDVVTVVAVHGGRLPRWGAINAGGTTILRASRVHGWIARRPRKCAAEEVAMMAAAAEQALPAYVPQ
;
A
#
# COMPACT_ATOMS: atom_id res chain seq x y z
N MET A 1 -2.26 9.07 -5.00
CA MET A 1 -3.48 8.24 -5.17
C MET A 1 -4.67 8.99 -4.57
N ASP A 2 -5.64 9.41 -5.38
CA ASP A 2 -6.75 10.27 -4.92
C ASP A 2 -7.88 9.46 -4.26
N SER A 3 -8.08 9.68 -2.96
CA SER A 3 -9.14 9.08 -2.14
C SER A 3 -10.56 9.49 -2.58
N LYS A 4 -10.72 10.57 -3.36
CA LYS A 4 -12.02 11.04 -3.87
C LYS A 4 -12.71 10.08 -4.84
N LYS A 5 -11.99 9.13 -5.45
CA LYS A 5 -12.60 8.15 -6.38
C LYS A 5 -13.42 7.08 -5.68
N TRP A 6 -13.46 7.08 -4.34
CA TRP A 6 -14.14 6.07 -3.54
C TRP A 6 -15.36 6.66 -2.81
N HIS A 7 -16.48 6.87 -3.51
CA HIS A 7 -17.70 7.47 -2.95
C HIS A 7 -18.69 6.43 -2.36
N ARG A 8 -19.36 6.79 -1.26
CA ARG A 8 -20.26 5.94 -0.44
C ARG A 8 -21.59 5.55 -1.12
N ARG A 9 -22.00 6.24 -2.19
CA ARG A 9 -23.35 6.12 -2.82
C ARG A 9 -23.36 5.59 -4.27
N THR A 10 -22.29 4.98 -4.77
CA THR A 10 -22.24 4.56 -6.18
C THR A 10 -22.91 3.19 -6.37
N HIS A 11 -24.01 3.14 -7.12
CA HIS A 11 -24.73 1.93 -7.54
C HIS A 11 -24.33 1.53 -8.97
N ASP A 12 -24.29 0.22 -9.26
CA ASP A 12 -24.08 -0.36 -10.60
C ASP A 12 -25.16 -1.44 -10.85
N GLN A 13 -25.58 -1.59 -12.11
CA GLN A 13 -26.68 -2.42 -12.59
C GLN A 13 -26.29 -3.91 -12.85
N THR A 14 -25.08 -4.36 -12.50
CA THR A 14 -24.54 -5.66 -12.96
C THR A 14 -24.22 -6.71 -11.87
N GLY A 15 -24.65 -6.51 -10.62
CA GLY A 15 -24.88 -7.63 -9.69
C GLY A 15 -23.67 -8.36 -9.07
N ARG A 16 -22.40 -7.98 -9.29
CA ARG A 16 -21.25 -8.58 -8.56
C ARG A 16 -20.18 -7.55 -8.15
N GLY A 17 -20.20 -7.12 -6.89
CA GLY A 17 -19.03 -6.59 -6.14
C GLY A 17 -18.47 -5.23 -6.57
N HIS A 18 -18.60 -4.22 -5.71
CA HIS A 18 -18.48 -2.81 -6.07
C HIS A 18 -17.05 -2.24 -5.99
N ALA A 19 -16.45 -1.92 -7.15
CA ALA A 19 -15.45 -0.86 -7.32
C ALA A 19 -15.54 -0.30 -8.76
N ARG A 20 -15.84 0.99 -8.93
CA ARG A 20 -15.93 1.66 -10.26
C ARG A 20 -14.56 1.75 -10.98
N THR A 21 -13.47 1.57 -10.23
CA THR A 21 -12.10 1.61 -10.76
C THR A 21 -11.57 0.19 -10.85
N PRO A 22 -11.10 -0.27 -12.03
CA PRO A 22 -10.42 -1.56 -12.16
C PRO A 22 -9.28 -1.69 -11.15
N ILE A 23 -9.19 -2.84 -10.46
CA ILE A 23 -8.16 -3.10 -9.45
C ILE A 23 -6.75 -2.86 -10.00
N ALA A 24 -6.50 -3.19 -11.26
CA ALA A 24 -5.22 -2.93 -11.93
C ALA A 24 -4.84 -1.43 -11.96
N LYS A 25 -5.81 -0.52 -12.14
CA LYS A 25 -5.57 0.93 -12.09
C LYS A 25 -5.27 1.43 -10.67
N VAL A 26 -5.61 0.64 -9.65
CA VAL A 26 -5.30 0.94 -8.25
C VAL A 26 -3.92 0.39 -7.87
N VAL A 27 -3.66 -0.87 -8.20
CA VAL A 27 -2.45 -1.58 -7.80
C VAL A 27 -1.24 -1.17 -8.64
N GLY A 28 -1.40 -0.91 -9.93
CA GLY A 28 -0.29 -0.62 -10.84
C GLY A 28 0.62 0.52 -10.36
N PRO A 29 0.07 1.70 -10.03
CA PRO A 29 0.86 2.81 -9.50
C PRO A 29 1.57 2.48 -8.18
N VAL A 30 0.90 1.74 -7.28
CA VAL A 30 1.45 1.35 -5.97
C VAL A 30 2.65 0.41 -6.15
N VAL A 31 2.55 -0.56 -7.05
CA VAL A 31 3.65 -1.48 -7.36
C VAL A 31 4.82 -0.72 -8.02
N PHE A 32 4.52 0.25 -8.90
CA PHE A 32 5.54 1.09 -9.52
C PHE A 32 6.29 1.93 -8.47
N GLU A 33 5.56 2.61 -7.59
CA GLU A 33 6.14 3.39 -6.48
C GLU A 33 6.96 2.51 -5.53
N ALA A 34 6.48 1.32 -5.20
CA ALA A 34 7.22 0.39 -4.35
C ALA A 34 8.55 -0.05 -4.95
N ARG A 35 8.61 -0.23 -6.28
CA ARG A 35 9.89 -0.52 -6.97
C ARG A 35 10.83 0.67 -6.91
N ALA A 36 10.33 1.89 -7.10
CA ALA A 36 11.14 3.10 -6.98
C ALA A 36 11.68 3.28 -5.55
N VAL A 37 10.85 3.03 -4.53
CA VAL A 37 11.26 3.05 -3.11
C VAL A 37 12.31 1.99 -2.82
N ALA A 38 12.11 0.75 -3.28
CA ALA A 38 13.07 -0.33 -3.09
C ALA A 38 14.44 0.01 -3.71
N GLU A 39 14.43 0.60 -4.91
CA GLU A 39 15.65 1.03 -5.60
C GLU A 39 16.35 2.19 -4.87
N ALA A 40 15.60 3.18 -4.40
CA ALA A 40 16.14 4.31 -3.66
C ALA A 40 16.80 3.85 -2.35
N LEU A 41 16.11 3.01 -1.59
CA LEU A 41 16.64 2.44 -0.34
C LEU A 41 17.81 1.50 -0.59
N ARG A 42 17.80 0.74 -1.68
CA ARG A 42 18.94 -0.10 -2.07
C ARG A 42 20.19 0.73 -2.32
N ARG A 43 20.08 1.85 -3.04
CA ARG A 43 21.20 2.76 -3.30
C ARG A 43 21.72 3.40 -2.03
N ALA A 44 20.82 3.81 -1.14
CA ALA A 44 21.18 4.47 0.12
C ALA A 44 21.79 3.51 1.15
N THR A 45 21.32 2.26 1.22
CA THR A 45 21.75 1.28 2.24
C THR A 45 22.77 0.25 1.74
N GLY A 46 23.02 0.19 0.42
CA GLY A 46 23.89 -0.80 -0.20
C GLY A 46 23.35 -2.23 -0.19
N ARG A 47 22.10 -2.46 0.22
CA ARG A 47 21.48 -3.79 0.32
C ARG A 47 20.08 -3.87 -0.29
N PRO A 48 19.63 -5.05 -0.75
CA PRO A 48 18.25 -5.23 -1.19
C PRO A 48 17.25 -4.97 -0.05
N VAL A 49 16.17 -4.25 -0.33
CA VAL A 49 15.08 -3.97 0.62
C VAL A 49 13.77 -4.55 0.09
N ASP A 50 13.14 -5.43 0.88
CA ASP A 50 11.83 -6.03 0.57
C ASP A 50 10.71 -5.04 0.92
N VAL A 51 10.15 -4.39 -0.10
CA VAL A 51 9.05 -3.42 0.07
C VAL A 51 7.72 -4.14 -0.13
N VAL A 52 6.91 -4.16 0.92
CA VAL A 52 5.59 -4.82 0.89
C VAL A 52 4.48 -3.79 0.83
N THR A 53 3.69 -3.87 -0.22
CA THR A 53 2.64 -2.90 -0.51
C THR A 53 1.31 -3.26 0.13
N VAL A 54 0.64 -2.22 0.60
CA VAL A 54 -0.70 -2.32 1.19
C VAL A 54 -1.56 -1.14 0.76
N VAL A 55 -2.79 -1.42 0.33
CA VAL A 55 -3.78 -0.39 -0.02
C VAL A 55 -4.89 -0.41 1.00
N ALA A 56 -4.99 0.69 1.77
CA ALA A 56 -6.04 0.90 2.74
C ALA A 56 -7.28 1.51 2.06
N VAL A 57 -8.43 0.84 2.19
CA VAL A 57 -9.71 1.30 1.65
C VAL A 57 -10.56 1.91 2.75
N HIS A 58 -10.94 3.19 2.57
CA HIS A 58 -11.89 3.91 3.40
C HIS A 58 -13.28 3.94 2.74
N GLY A 59 -14.34 3.68 3.51
CA GLY A 59 -15.73 3.79 3.02
C GLY A 59 -16.16 2.77 1.96
N GLY A 60 -15.30 1.80 1.62
CA GLY A 60 -15.52 0.86 0.54
C GLY A 60 -16.07 -0.51 0.85
N ARG A 61 -16.78 -1.05 -0.14
CA ARG A 61 -17.23 -2.44 -0.14
C ARG A 61 -16.10 -3.34 -0.61
N LEU A 62 -15.32 -3.80 0.37
CA LEU A 62 -14.55 -5.02 0.24
C LEU A 62 -15.44 -6.23 0.57
N PRO A 63 -15.09 -7.43 0.09
CA PRO A 63 -15.72 -8.67 0.50
C PRO A 63 -15.77 -8.82 2.03
N ARG A 64 -16.68 -9.65 2.56
CA ARG A 64 -16.85 -9.83 4.01
C ARG A 64 -15.57 -10.28 4.72
N TRP A 65 -14.74 -11.08 4.05
CA TRP A 65 -13.42 -11.49 4.55
C TRP A 65 -12.37 -10.36 4.53
N GLY A 66 -12.66 -9.24 3.87
CA GLY A 66 -12.05 -7.92 4.11
C GLY A 66 -10.62 -7.72 3.61
N ALA A 67 -10.10 -8.64 2.80
CA ALA A 67 -8.81 -8.53 2.13
C ALA A 67 -8.87 -9.12 0.72
N ILE A 68 -8.13 -8.52 -0.22
CA ILE A 68 -7.93 -9.00 -1.59
C ILE A 68 -6.43 -8.89 -1.88
N ASN A 69 -5.84 -9.91 -2.49
CA ASN A 69 -4.48 -9.82 -3.03
C ASN A 69 -4.56 -9.63 -4.54
N ALA A 70 -3.88 -8.60 -5.06
CA ALA A 70 -3.81 -8.33 -6.49
C ALA A 70 -2.44 -7.73 -6.82
N GLY A 71 -1.76 -8.27 -7.84
CA GLY A 71 -0.45 -7.77 -8.29
C GLY A 71 0.59 -7.67 -7.16
N GLY A 72 0.64 -8.63 -6.24
CA GLY A 72 1.54 -8.62 -5.08
C GLY A 72 1.17 -7.62 -3.98
N THR A 73 0.09 -6.85 -4.16
CA THR A 73 -0.39 -5.85 -3.19
C THR A 73 -1.60 -6.36 -2.43
N THR A 74 -1.59 -6.21 -1.11
CA THR A 74 -2.76 -6.51 -0.28
C THR A 74 -3.66 -5.27 -0.19
N ILE A 75 -4.91 -5.42 -0.63
CA ILE A 75 -5.97 -4.42 -0.47
C ILE A 75 -6.81 -4.82 0.73
N LEU A 76 -6.97 -3.93 1.72
CA LEU A 76 -7.78 -4.21 2.89
C LEU A 76 -8.52 -3.00 3.42
N ARG A 77 -9.52 -3.25 4.26
CA ARG A 77 -10.24 -2.18 4.97
C ARG A 77 -9.27 -1.45 5.87
N ALA A 78 -9.30 -0.12 5.87
CA ALA A 78 -8.39 0.70 6.67
C ALA A 78 -8.31 0.29 8.15
N SER A 79 -9.46 -0.04 8.76
CA SER A 79 -9.54 -0.50 10.15
C SER A 79 -8.78 -1.80 10.46
N ARG A 80 -8.37 -2.56 9.44
CA ARG A 80 -7.63 -3.82 9.59
C ARG A 80 -6.12 -3.66 9.34
N VAL A 81 -5.67 -2.49 8.89
CA VAL A 81 -4.25 -2.23 8.58
C VAL A 81 -3.39 -2.38 9.82
N HIS A 82 -3.79 -1.79 10.93
CA HIS A 82 -3.06 -1.91 12.19
C HIS A 82 -2.84 -3.38 12.61
N GLY A 83 -3.92 -4.17 12.65
CA GLY A 83 -3.83 -5.60 12.98
C GLY A 83 -3.06 -6.41 11.95
N TRP A 84 -3.10 -6.02 10.67
CA TRP A 84 -2.33 -6.66 9.62
C TRP A 84 -0.83 -6.38 9.76
N ILE A 85 -0.42 -5.15 10.06
CA ILE A 85 0.98 -4.79 10.34
C ILE A 85 1.49 -5.55 11.56
N ALA A 86 0.73 -5.52 12.67
CA ALA A 86 1.13 -6.11 13.94
C ALA A 86 1.33 -7.64 13.89
N ARG A 87 0.64 -8.35 12.97
CA ARG A 87 0.75 -9.81 12.82
C ARG A 87 1.92 -10.25 11.94
N ARG A 88 2.67 -9.32 11.33
CA ARG A 88 3.79 -9.69 10.47
C ARG A 88 4.99 -10.15 11.31
N PRO A 89 5.72 -11.18 10.86
CA PRO A 89 6.95 -11.56 11.51
C PRO A 89 7.93 -10.39 11.45
N ARG A 90 8.59 -10.11 12.58
CA ARG A 90 9.70 -9.16 12.63
C ARG A 90 10.88 -9.78 11.88
N LYS A 91 11.21 -9.22 10.72
CA LYS A 91 12.31 -9.69 9.86
C LYS A 91 13.61 -8.90 10.03
N CYS A 92 13.53 -7.72 10.65
CA CYS A 92 14.66 -6.79 10.78
C CYS A 92 14.93 -6.48 12.25
N ALA A 93 16.20 -6.32 12.59
CA ALA A 93 16.61 -5.81 13.90
C ALA A 93 16.29 -4.31 14.03
N ALA A 94 16.22 -3.80 15.26
CA ALA A 94 15.90 -2.39 15.51
C ALA A 94 16.91 -1.44 14.85
N GLU A 95 18.18 -1.81 14.83
CA GLU A 95 19.27 -1.06 14.18
C GLU A 95 19.07 -0.98 12.66
N GLU A 96 18.70 -2.09 12.03
CA GLU A 96 18.41 -2.13 10.59
C GLU A 96 17.20 -1.26 10.24
N VAL A 97 16.18 -1.26 11.10
CA VAL A 97 15.00 -0.39 10.94
C VAL A 97 15.39 1.08 11.05
N ALA A 98 16.22 1.45 12.04
CA ALA A 98 16.68 2.82 12.22
C ALA A 98 17.52 3.30 11.02
N MET A 99 18.43 2.46 10.52
CA MET A 99 19.20 2.75 9.31
C MET A 99 18.30 2.96 8.09
N MET A 100 17.32 2.07 7.86
CA MET A 100 16.38 2.21 6.74
C MET A 100 15.51 3.46 6.89
N ALA A 101 15.10 3.82 8.10
CA ALA A 101 14.32 5.03 8.36
C ALA A 101 15.11 6.30 8.01
N ALA A 102 16.36 6.40 8.47
CA ALA A 102 17.23 7.54 8.14
C ALA A 102 17.50 7.64 6.63
N ALA A 103 17.74 6.51 5.96
CA ALA A 103 17.90 6.46 4.51
C ALA A 103 16.61 6.89 3.78
N ALA A 104 15.44 6.49 4.28
CA ALA A 104 14.15 6.89 3.72
C ALA A 104 13.91 8.40 3.84
N GLU A 105 14.21 8.99 5.00
CA GLU A 105 14.06 10.44 5.22
C GLU A 105 14.91 11.27 4.25
N GLN A 106 16.12 10.79 3.91
CA GLN A 106 17.01 11.45 2.95
C GLN A 106 16.58 11.22 1.50
N ALA A 107 16.17 10.00 1.16
CA ALA A 107 15.92 9.61 -0.23
C ALA A 107 14.47 9.85 -0.71
N LEU A 108 13.52 9.94 0.22
CA LEU A 108 12.09 10.05 -0.05
C LEU A 108 11.54 11.29 0.68
N PRO A 109 11.72 12.50 0.11
CA PRO A 109 11.20 13.71 0.73
C PRO A 109 9.69 13.61 0.89
N ALA A 110 9.16 14.25 1.94
CA ALA A 110 7.74 14.27 2.22
C ALA A 110 6.96 14.71 0.96
N TYR A 111 5.91 13.96 0.64
CA TYR A 111 5.04 14.33 -0.47
C TYR A 111 4.38 15.68 -0.18
N VAL A 112 4.76 16.71 -0.93
CA VAL A 112 4.10 18.02 -0.90
C VAL A 112 3.08 18.04 -2.03
N PRO A 113 1.76 18.00 -1.73
CA PRO A 113 0.76 18.14 -2.78
C PRO A 113 0.87 19.54 -3.40
N GLN A 114 1.00 19.61 -4.72
CA GLN A 114 0.79 20.83 -5.50
C GLN A 114 -0.69 21.04 -5.81
#